data_AF-A0A1E1WC63-F1
#
_entry.id   AF-A0A1E1WC63-F1
#
_cell.length_a   1.000
_cell.length_b   1.000
_cell.length_c   1.000
_cell.angle_alpha   90.00
_cell.angle_beta   90.00
_cell.angle_gamma   90.00
#
_symmetry.space_group_name_H-M   'P 1'
#
loop_
_entity.id
_entity.type
_entity.pdbx_description
1 polymer ?
#
loop_
_entity_poly.entity_id
_entity_poly.type
_entity_poly.pdbx_seq_one_letter_code
_entity_poly.pdbx_strand_id
1 'polypeptide(L)'
;ATRCLKELSTRFNNELPLASFILDNCCYVDDILYSNDDLSTLVTAKNELREMLARGGFQTHKWTSNNPDVLSDILPEQRHLNELPSPENQSFKALGLNVDLSDDSFIISSPEPYDFKR
;
A
#
# COMPACT_ATOMS: atom_id res chain seq x y z
N ALA A 1 -4.31 -17.14 0.60
CA ALA A 1 -3.05 -16.49 0.19
C ALA A 1 -2.05 -16.33 1.35
N THR A 2 -2.49 -15.96 2.57
CA THR A 2 -1.60 -15.60 3.69
C THR A 2 -0.47 -16.58 4.00
N ARG A 3 -0.71 -17.90 4.00
CA ARG A 3 0.35 -18.90 4.19
C ARG A 3 1.42 -18.86 3.08
N CYS A 4 1.01 -18.61 1.84
CA CYS A 4 1.93 -18.49 0.71
C CYS A 4 2.82 -17.25 0.84
N LEU A 5 2.26 -16.12 1.30
CA LEU A 5 3.04 -14.91 1.57
C LEU A 5 4.07 -15.15 2.69
N LYS A 6 3.67 -15.85 3.75
CA LYS A 6 4.57 -16.28 4.84
C LYS A 6 5.72 -17.16 4.33
N GLU A 7 5.41 -18.08 3.41
CA GLU A 7 6.40 -18.96 2.79
C GLU A 7 7.37 -18.17 1.90
N LEU A 8 6.88 -17.20 1.12
CA LEU A 8 7.73 -16.32 0.30
C LEU A 8 8.69 -15.51 1.16
N SER A 9 8.18 -14.91 2.25
CA SER A 9 9.01 -14.19 3.22
C SER A 9 10.13 -15.10 3.74
N THR A 10 9.76 -16.29 4.24
CA THR A 10 10.74 -17.26 4.79
C THR A 10 11.78 -17.69 3.77
N ARG A 11 11.36 -17.96 2.53
CA ARG A 11 12.22 -18.49 1.47
C ARG A 11 13.19 -17.44 0.93
N PHE A 12 12.75 -16.20 0.79
CA PHE A 12 13.53 -15.14 0.14
C PHE A 12 14.11 -14.11 1.13
N ASN A 13 13.99 -14.33 2.44
CA ASN A 13 14.49 -13.42 3.49
C ASN A 13 15.95 -12.97 3.32
N ASN A 14 16.83 -13.85 2.88
CA ASN A 14 18.24 -13.52 2.70
C ASN A 14 18.50 -12.67 1.45
N GLU A 15 17.64 -12.76 0.43
CA GLU A 15 17.77 -12.02 -0.84
C GLU A 15 17.00 -10.71 -0.82
N LEU A 16 15.82 -10.70 -0.18
CA LEU A 16 14.82 -9.64 -0.19
C LEU A 16 14.33 -9.37 1.25
N PRO A 17 15.21 -8.87 2.14
CA PRO A 17 14.91 -8.75 3.57
C PRO A 17 13.83 -7.71 3.88
N LEU A 18 13.74 -6.60 3.14
CA LEU A 18 12.70 -5.59 3.36
C LEU A 18 11.33 -6.12 2.94
N ALA A 19 11.24 -6.79 1.79
CA ALA A 19 9.98 -7.41 1.38
C ALA A 19 9.51 -8.48 2.38
N SER A 20 10.45 -9.26 2.94
CA SER A 20 10.14 -10.28 3.94
C SER A 20 9.59 -9.65 5.22
N PHE A 21 10.26 -8.61 5.72
CA PHE A 21 9.77 -7.82 6.85
C PHE A 21 8.35 -7.27 6.58
N ILE A 22 8.09 -6.73 5.40
CA ILE A 22 6.79 -6.16 5.04
C ILE A 22 5.71 -7.25 4.99
N LEU A 23 5.96 -8.39 4.34
CA LEU A 23 4.98 -9.47 4.27
C LEU A 23 4.64 -10.05 5.66
N ASP A 24 5.58 -10.02 6.60
CA ASP A 24 5.38 -10.52 7.95
C ASP A 24 4.67 -9.55 8.91
N ASN A 25 4.83 -8.24 8.70
CA ASN A 25 4.41 -7.23 9.67
C ASN A 25 3.38 -6.21 9.13
N CYS A 26 3.27 -6.07 7.82
CA CYS A 26 2.56 -4.96 7.17
C CYS A 26 1.43 -5.43 6.25
N CYS A 27 1.12 -6.73 6.25
CA CYS A 27 0.06 -7.31 5.43
C CYS A 27 -1.23 -7.47 6.25
N TYR A 28 -2.33 -6.91 5.72
CA TYR A 28 -3.68 -7.14 6.23
C TYR A 28 -4.54 -7.72 5.11
N VAL A 29 -4.78 -9.04 5.19
CA VAL A 29 -5.53 -9.81 4.17
C VAL A 29 -4.90 -9.64 2.78
N ASP A 30 -5.46 -8.80 1.93
CA ASP A 30 -5.04 -8.49 0.56
C ASP A 30 -4.32 -7.14 0.43
N ASP A 31 -4.36 -6.30 1.46
CA ASP A 31 -3.68 -5.02 1.52
C ASP A 31 -2.29 -5.13 2.14
N ILE A 32 -1.35 -4.34 1.64
CA ILE A 32 -0.01 -4.16 2.22
C ILE A 32 0.19 -2.67 2.46
N LEU A 33 0.43 -2.31 3.72
CA LEU A 33 0.59 -0.93 4.17
C LEU A 33 1.95 -0.77 4.84
N TYR A 34 2.88 -0.11 4.14
CA TYR A 34 4.23 0.15 4.65
C TYR A 34 4.54 1.63 4.56
N SER A 35 5.11 2.17 5.63
CA SER A 35 5.55 3.57 5.72
C SER A 35 6.96 3.62 6.31
N ASN A 36 7.75 4.60 5.87
CA ASN A 36 9.12 4.85 6.31
C ASN A 36 9.49 6.30 5.98
N ASP A 37 10.29 6.94 6.82
CA ASP A 37 10.72 8.34 6.63
C ASP A 37 11.80 8.49 5.53
N ASP A 38 12.48 7.41 5.17
CA ASP A 38 13.52 7.42 4.15
C ASP A 38 13.00 6.98 2.78
N LEU A 39 13.04 7.92 1.82
CA LEU A 39 12.58 7.70 0.45
C LEU A 39 13.36 6.56 -0.24
N SER A 40 14.66 6.43 0.02
CA SER A 40 15.48 5.40 -0.60
C SER A 40 15.08 3.99 -0.13
N THR A 41 14.73 3.87 1.15
CA THR A 41 14.20 2.65 1.77
C THR A 41 12.83 2.31 1.20
N LEU A 42 11.94 3.28 1.01
CA LEU A 42 10.62 3.05 0.38
C LEU A 42 10.74 2.52 -1.06
N VAL A 43 11.62 3.13 -1.86
CA VAL A 43 11.85 2.68 -3.25
C VAL A 43 12.43 1.26 -3.27
N THR A 44 13.38 0.96 -2.40
CA THR A 44 13.98 -0.38 -2.28
C THR A 44 12.94 -1.41 -1.84
N ALA A 45 12.17 -1.09 -0.79
CA ALA A 45 11.10 -1.93 -0.27
C ALA A 45 10.06 -2.27 -1.34
N LYS A 46 9.59 -1.27 -2.09
CA LYS A 46 8.65 -1.46 -3.21
C LYS A 46 9.23 -2.40 -4.28
N ASN A 47 10.50 -2.22 -4.65
CA ASN A 47 11.15 -3.05 -5.66
C ASN A 47 11.32 -4.51 -5.19
N GLU A 48 11.81 -4.71 -3.97
CA GLU A 48 11.92 -6.05 -3.38
C GLU A 48 10.55 -6.72 -3.28
N LEU A 49 9.50 -5.97 -2.91
CA LEU A 49 8.15 -6.51 -2.77
C LEU A 49 7.58 -6.96 -4.12
N ARG A 50 7.76 -6.14 -5.17
CA ARG A 50 7.37 -6.49 -6.54
C ARG A 50 8.07 -7.77 -6.99
N GLU A 51 9.37 -7.88 -6.75
CA GLU A 51 10.15 -9.05 -7.12
C GLU A 51 9.70 -10.30 -6.36
N MET A 52 9.60 -10.22 -5.04
CA MET A 52 9.20 -11.36 -4.20
C MET A 52 7.80 -11.86 -4.56
N LEU A 53 6.84 -10.96 -4.73
CA LEU A 53 5.47 -11.30 -5.10
C LEU A 53 5.40 -11.89 -6.52
N ALA A 54 6.18 -11.35 -7.47
CA ALA A 54 6.28 -11.91 -8.81
C ALA A 54 6.85 -13.34 -8.81
N ARG A 55 7.87 -13.63 -7.99
CA ARG A 55 8.41 -14.99 -7.79
C ARG A 55 7.35 -15.96 -7.24
N GLY A 56 6.40 -15.45 -6.46
CA GLY A 56 5.25 -16.20 -5.96
C GLY A 56 4.05 -16.28 -6.90
N GLY A 57 4.12 -15.68 -8.09
CA GLY A 57 3.02 -15.61 -9.04
C GLY A 57 1.92 -14.60 -8.66
N PHE A 58 2.19 -13.70 -7.71
CA PHE A 58 1.27 -12.64 -7.31
C PHE A 58 1.46 -11.40 -8.18
N GLN A 59 0.36 -10.84 -8.66
CA GLN A 59 0.35 -9.56 -9.38
C GLN A 59 -0.12 -8.44 -8.45
N THR A 60 0.76 -7.47 -8.21
CA THR A 60 0.41 -6.26 -7.46
C THR A 60 -0.31 -5.27 -8.35
N HIS A 61 -1.34 -4.64 -7.79
CA HIS A 61 -2.17 -3.64 -8.46
C HIS A 61 -2.58 -2.59 -7.42
N LYS A 62 -3.07 -1.44 -7.89
CA LYS A 62 -3.49 -0.31 -7.06
C LYS A 62 -2.38 0.25 -6.16
N TRP A 63 -1.16 0.41 -6.69
CA TRP A 63 -0.07 1.08 -5.98
C TRP A 63 -0.42 2.54 -5.67
N THR A 64 -0.17 2.96 -4.43
CA THR A 64 -0.44 4.31 -3.95
C THR A 64 0.68 4.76 -3.01
N SER A 65 0.92 6.07 -2.92
CA SER A 65 1.97 6.69 -2.11
C SER A 65 1.67 8.19 -1.95
N ASN A 66 2.01 8.75 -0.80
CA ASN A 66 1.99 10.20 -0.56
C ASN A 66 3.14 10.91 -1.30
N ASN A 67 4.21 10.19 -1.61
CA ASN A 67 5.35 10.70 -2.37
C ASN A 67 5.34 10.14 -3.82
N PRO A 68 5.27 11.01 -4.85
CA PRO A 68 5.22 10.60 -6.26
C PRO A 68 6.49 9.87 -6.74
N ASP A 69 7.65 10.16 -6.16
CA ASP A 69 8.93 9.58 -6.57
C ASP A 69 8.96 8.07 -6.32
N VAL A 70 8.24 7.59 -5.29
CA VAL A 70 8.07 6.17 -5.00
C VAL A 70 7.36 5.45 -6.15
N LEU A 71 6.46 6.11 -6.90
CA LEU A 71 5.66 5.51 -7.96
C LEU A 71 6.21 5.78 -9.38
N SER A 72 7.36 6.42 -9.49
CA SER A 72 7.94 6.89 -10.77
C SER A 72 8.11 5.79 -11.83
N ASP A 73 8.39 4.55 -11.41
CA ASP A 73 8.57 3.35 -12.25
C ASP A 73 7.33 2.44 -12.32
N ILE A 74 6.23 2.82 -11.68
CA ILE A 74 4.97 2.07 -11.71
C ILE A 74 4.13 2.57 -12.87
N LEU A 75 3.69 1.66 -13.74
CA LEU A 75 2.81 2.00 -14.86
C LEU A 75 1.47 2.57 -14.35
N PRO A 76 0.86 3.56 -15.03
CA PRO A 76 -0.41 4.16 -14.62
C PRO A 76 -1.52 3.13 -14.33
N GLU A 77 -1.62 2.07 -15.14
CA GLU A 77 -2.60 0.99 -15.00
C GLU A 77 -2.46 0.17 -13.71
N GLN A 78 -1.26 0.19 -13.11
CA GLN A 78 -0.96 -0.52 -11.86
C GLN A 78 -1.15 0.37 -10.63
N ARG A 79 -1.35 1.68 -10.81
CA ARG A 79 -1.56 2.64 -9.72
C ARG A 79 -3.02 2.61 -9.25
N HIS A 80 -3.27 3.02 -8.02
CA HIS A 80 -4.64 3.18 -7.50
C HIS A 80 -5.36 4.34 -8.20
N LEU A 81 -4.61 5.41 -8.44
CA LEU A 81 -5.01 6.58 -9.20
C LEU A 81 -4.19 6.58 -10.50
N ASN A 82 -4.87 6.63 -11.64
CA ASN A 82 -4.22 6.61 -12.96
C ASN A 82 -3.29 7.82 -13.15
N GLU A 83 -3.60 8.93 -12.50
CA GLU A 83 -2.78 10.14 -12.47
C GLU A 83 -1.96 10.18 -11.17
N LEU A 84 -0.79 10.83 -11.22
CA LEU A 84 -0.07 11.13 -9.98
C LEU A 84 -1.00 11.92 -9.06
N PRO A 85 -0.99 11.63 -7.75
CA PRO A 85 -1.91 12.27 -6.82
C PRO A 85 -1.79 13.79 -6.91
N SER A 86 -2.82 14.42 -7.49
CA SER A 86 -3.04 15.86 -7.45
C SER A 86 -3.80 16.21 -6.16
N PRO A 87 -3.72 17.45 -5.66
CA PRO A 87 -4.37 17.86 -4.41
C PRO A 87 -5.87 17.54 -4.34
N GLU A 88 -6.50 17.36 -5.49
CA GLU A 88 -7.96 17.27 -5.68
C GLU A 88 -8.45 15.82 -5.72
N ASN A 89 -7.56 14.84 -5.92
CA ASN A 89 -7.87 13.42 -6.07
C ASN A 89 -6.92 12.55 -5.23
N GLN A 90 -6.71 12.89 -3.95
CA GLN A 90 -5.73 12.24 -3.07
C GLN A 90 -6.33 11.34 -1.98
N SER A 91 -7.65 11.13 -1.99
CA SER A 91 -8.27 10.23 -1.03
C SER A 91 -8.57 8.85 -1.61
N PHE A 92 -8.27 7.80 -0.84
CA PHE A 92 -8.62 6.42 -1.18
C PHE A 92 -9.13 5.67 0.04
N LYS A 93 -9.76 4.52 -0.18
CA LYS A 93 -10.20 3.65 0.91
C LYS A 93 -9.13 2.61 1.23
N ALA A 94 -8.71 2.57 2.49
CA ALA A 94 -7.88 1.52 3.07
C ALA A 94 -8.53 1.05 4.37
N LEU A 95 -8.66 -0.27 4.55
CA LEU A 95 -9.20 -0.85 5.79
C LEU A 95 -10.60 -0.33 6.20
N GLY A 96 -11.41 0.08 5.23
CA GLY A 96 -12.74 0.66 5.48
C GLY A 96 -12.74 2.13 5.91
N LEU A 97 -11.57 2.76 5.99
CA LEU A 97 -11.39 4.18 6.27
C LEU A 97 -11.05 4.93 4.99
N ASN A 98 -11.41 6.21 4.93
CA ASN A 98 -10.86 7.10 3.91
C ASN A 98 -9.50 7.59 4.40
N VAL A 99 -8.51 7.59 3.53
CA VAL A 99 -7.15 8.07 3.79
C VAL A 99 -6.90 9.26 2.88
N ASP A 100 -6.44 10.38 3.44
CA ASP A 100 -5.86 11.49 2.70
C ASP A 100 -4.37 11.25 2.52
N LEU A 101 -3.92 11.07 1.28
CA LEU A 101 -2.52 10.86 0.98
C LEU A 101 -1.66 12.11 1.21
N SER A 102 -2.24 13.30 1.12
CA SER A 102 -1.47 14.55 1.10
C SER A 102 -1.14 15.05 2.51
N ASP A 103 -2.05 14.81 3.45
CA ASP A 103 -1.85 15.08 4.88
C ASP A 103 -1.43 13.83 5.68
N ASP A 104 -1.30 12.68 5.00
CA ASP A 104 -1.02 11.36 5.61
C ASP A 104 -1.95 11.06 6.80
N SER A 105 -3.26 11.27 6.59
CA SER A 105 -4.25 11.24 7.67
C SER A 105 -5.49 10.41 7.33
N PHE A 106 -6.09 9.80 8.36
CA PHE A 106 -7.35 9.06 8.21
C PHE A 106 -8.54 10.01 8.41
N ILE A 107 -9.48 9.99 7.46
CA ILE A 107 -10.72 10.76 7.51
C ILE A 107 -11.84 9.89 8.10
N ILE A 108 -12.28 10.26 9.31
CA ILE A 108 -13.41 9.64 10.01
C ILE A 108 -14.50 10.69 10.17
N SER A 109 -15.72 10.40 9.70
CA SER A 109 -16.89 11.25 9.88
C SER A 109 -17.98 10.49 10.63
N SER A 110 -18.72 11.21 11.49
CA SER A 110 -19.95 10.67 12.07
C SER A 110 -21.06 10.74 11.03
N PRO A 111 -21.98 9.75 10.97
CA PRO A 111 -23.20 9.89 10.21
C PRO A 111 -23.99 11.11 10.70
N GLU A 112 -24.88 11.62 9.86
CA GLU A 112 -25.79 12.68 10.30
C GLU A 112 -26.53 12.26 11.58
N PRO A 113 -26.75 13.20 12.53
CA PRO A 113 -27.49 12.91 13.74
C PRO A 113 -28.81 12.24 13.39
N TYR A 114 -29.08 11.10 14.02
CA TYR A 114 -30.34 10.40 13.83
C TYR A 114 -31.50 11.31 14.25
N ASP A 115 -32.33 11.73 13.29
CA ASP A 115 -33.46 12.60 13.57
C ASP A 115 -34.58 11.79 14.23
N PHE A 116 -34.82 12.04 15.52
CA PHE A 116 -35.85 11.37 16.31
C PHE A 116 -37.29 11.78 15.92
N LYS A 117 -37.47 12.65 14.91
CA LYS A 117 -38.77 13.21 14.51
C LYS A 117 -39.36 12.62 13.22
N ARG A 118 -39.35 11.29 13.06
CA ARG A 118 -40.16 10.59 12.04
C ARG A 118 -41.22 9.71 12.68
#